data_AF-D3IVQ9-F1
#
_entry.id   AF-D3IVQ9-F1
#
_cell.length_a   1.000
_cell.length_b   1.000
_cell.length_c   1.000
_cell.angle_alpha   90.00
_cell.angle_beta   90.00
_cell.angle_gamma   90.00
#
_symmetry.space_group_name_H-M   'P 1'
#
loop_
_entity.id
_entity.type
_entity.pdbx_description
1 polymer ?
#
loop_
_entity_poly.entity_id
_entity_poly.type
_entity_poly.pdbx_seq_one_letter_code
_entity_poly.pdbx_strand_id
1 'polypeptide(L)' 'MFVFPKGLVHYQFNQGQGSKPATALSAFGSAAAGLVSVPVTVFGTDIDDAILAKSFKTDVPTIQKLKAVLTPPKKA' A
#
# COMPACT_ATOMS: atom_id res chain seq x y z
N MET A 1 11.91 19.48 0.68
CA MET A 1 12.84 18.37 0.41
C MET A 1 12.68 17.37 1.53
N PHE A 2 12.60 16.07 1.23
CA PHE A 2 12.41 15.02 2.22
C PHE A 2 13.42 13.89 1.94
N VAL A 3 13.84 13.18 2.99
CA VAL A 3 14.74 12.03 2.88
C VAL A 3 14.07 10.85 3.56
N PHE A 4 13.98 9.73 2.84
CA PHE A 4 13.50 8.47 3.40
C PHE A 4 14.70 7.52 3.54
N PRO A 5 15.11 7.20 4.78
CA PRO A 5 16.11 6.17 5.00
C PRO A 5 15.69 4.83 4.38
N LYS A 6 16.67 4.09 3.86
CA LYS A 6 16.43 2.81 3.18
C LYS A 6 15.66 1.85 4.10
N GLY A 7 14.58 1.26 3.57
CA GLY A 7 13.77 0.26 4.27
C GLY A 7 12.70 0.83 5.19
N LEU A 8 12.62 2.16 5.37
CA LEU A 8 11.55 2.76 6.15
C LEU A 8 10.28 2.97 5.32
N VAL A 9 9.15 2.66 5.94
CA VAL A 9 7.81 2.90 5.37
C VAL A 9 7.59 4.41 5.24
N HIS A 10 7.10 4.83 4.07
CA HIS A 10 6.77 6.22 3.78
C HIS A 10 5.59 6.30 2.80
N TYR A 11 4.92 7.44 2.76
CA TYR A 11 3.78 7.69 1.86
C TYR A 11 3.75 9.15 1.40
N GLN A 12 2.99 9.44 0.35
CA GLN A 12 2.70 10.80 -0.10
C GLN A 12 1.18 10.99 -0.17
N PHE A 13 0.71 12.17 0.21
CA PHE A 13 -0.71 12.52 0.19
C PHE A 13 -0.88 13.96 -0.31
N ASN A 14 -1.71 14.15 -1.34
CA ASN A 14 -2.05 15.48 -1.84
C ASN A 14 -3.23 16.07 -1.05
N GLN A 15 -2.96 16.99 -0.13
CA GLN A 15 -3.97 17.66 0.70
C GLN A 15 -4.60 18.90 0.02
N GLY A 16 -4.19 19.24 -1.22
CA GLY A 16 -4.69 20.45 -1.89
C GLY A 16 -6.22 20.48 -1.99
N GLN A 17 -6.83 21.66 -1.79
CA GLN A 17 -8.26 21.83 -2.02
C GLN A 17 -8.57 21.73 -3.52
N GLY A 18 -9.60 20.92 -3.84
CA GLY A 18 -10.01 20.65 -5.22
C GLY A 18 -9.09 19.66 -5.95
N SER A 19 -9.36 19.41 -7.23
CA SER A 19 -8.60 18.45 -8.05
C SER A 19 -7.29 19.04 -8.60
N LYS A 20 -6.57 19.84 -7.81
CA LYS A 20 -5.31 20.46 -8.25
C LYS A 20 -4.17 19.43 -8.22
N PRO A 21 -3.48 19.19 -9.35
CA PRO A 21 -2.39 18.21 -9.38
C PRO A 21 -1.18 18.72 -8.60
N ALA A 22 -0.56 17.82 -7.83
CA ALA A 22 0.74 18.03 -7.19
C ALA A 22 1.76 17.10 -7.84
N THR A 23 2.97 17.61 -8.11
CA THR A 23 4.06 16.84 -8.74
C THR A 23 5.24 16.76 -7.79
N ALA A 24 5.83 15.57 -7.65
CA ALA A 24 7.04 15.34 -6.88
C ALA A 24 8.10 14.66 -7.77
N LEU A 25 9.36 15.09 -7.62
CA LEU A 25 10.52 14.45 -8.23
C LEU A 25 11.31 13.73 -7.13
N SER A 26 11.63 12.47 -7.35
CA SER A 26 12.38 11.62 -6.42
C SER A 26 13.65 11.10 -7.08
N ALA A 27 14.70 10.93 -6.28
CA ALA A 27 15.95 10.32 -6.69
C ALA A 27 16.32 9.21 -5.71
N PHE A 28 17.01 8.19 -6.21
CA PHE A 28 17.40 7.02 -5.42
C PHE A 28 18.91 6.83 -5.48
N GLY A 29 19.52 6.38 -4.39
CA GLY A 29 20.94 6.03 -4.34
C GLY A 29 21.31 4.73 -5.05
N SER A 30 20.38 4.14 -5.80
CA SER A 30 20.57 2.90 -6.56
C SER A 30 19.71 2.91 -7.83
N ALA A 31 20.25 2.38 -8.93
CA ALA A 31 19.50 2.14 -10.16
C ALA A 31 18.44 1.02 -10.01
N ALA A 32 18.53 0.21 -8.96
CA ALA A 32 17.61 -0.89 -8.65
C ALA A 32 16.93 -0.69 -7.29
N ALA A 33 16.40 0.52 -7.04
CA ALA A 33 15.86 0.90 -5.73
C ALA A 33 14.66 0.06 -5.27
N GLY A 34 13.92 -0.55 -6.20
CA GLY A 34 12.73 -1.38 -5.91
C GLY A 34 11.58 -0.59 -5.26
N LEU A 35 10.37 -1.14 -5.31
CA LEU A 35 9.21 -0.60 -4.60
C LEU A 35 8.42 -1.75 -4.00
N VAL A 36 8.10 -1.65 -2.71
CA VAL A 36 7.25 -2.61 -2.02
C VAL A 36 6.00 -1.88 -1.56
N SER A 37 4.89 -2.10 -2.27
CA SER A 37 3.58 -1.55 -1.89
C SER A 37 3.03 -2.37 -0.71
N VAL A 38 2.92 -1.75 0.46
CA VAL A 38 2.44 -2.44 1.67
C VAL A 38 1.04 -3.03 1.48
N PRO A 39 0.02 -2.30 0.97
CA PRO A 39 -1.32 -2.86 0.79
C PRO A 39 -1.32 -4.10 -0.11
N VAL A 40 -0.64 -4.03 -1.26
CA VAL A 40 -0.58 -5.13 -2.23
C VAL A 40 0.20 -6.31 -1.67
N THR A 41 1.33 -6.06 -0.99
CA THR A 41 2.18 -7.14 -0.46
C THR A 41 1.53 -7.88 0.71
N VAL A 42 0.76 -7.16 1.54
CA VAL A 42 0.12 -7.74 2.73
C VAL A 42 -1.24 -8.38 2.42
N PHE A 43 -2.07 -7.72 1.60
CA PHE A 43 -3.45 -8.15 1.37
C PHE A 43 -3.70 -8.67 -0.05
N GLY A 44 -2.79 -8.42 -1.00
CA GLY A 44 -2.88 -8.91 -2.38
C GLY A 44 -2.15 -10.23 -2.63
N THR A 45 -1.58 -10.85 -1.59
CA THR A 45 -0.85 -12.12 -1.65
C THR A 45 -1.63 -13.24 -0.96
N ASP A 46 -1.15 -14.47 -1.09
CA ASP A 46 -1.79 -15.67 -0.54
C ASP A 46 -1.55 -15.86 0.98
N ILE A 47 -1.34 -14.79 1.74
CA ILE A 47 -1.27 -14.86 3.20
C ILE A 47 -2.65 -15.25 3.73
N ASP A 48 -2.69 -16.29 4.56
CA ASP A 48 -3.92 -16.82 5.15
C ASP A 48 -4.74 -15.76 5.91
N ASP A 49 -6.07 -15.78 5.70
CA ASP A 49 -6.98 -14.79 6.26
C ASP A 49 -6.99 -14.83 7.80
N ALA A 50 -6.86 -16.02 8.42
CA ALA A 50 -6.85 -16.16 9.87
C ALA A 50 -5.54 -15.64 10.47
N ILE A 51 -4.41 -15.81 9.77
CA ILE A 51 -3.12 -15.22 10.17
C ILE A 51 -3.16 -13.69 10.12
N LEU A 52 -3.72 -13.12 9.05
CA LEU A 52 -3.92 -11.67 8.94
C LEU A 52 -4.88 -11.17 10.01
N ALA A 53 -6.02 -11.83 10.21
CA ALA A 53 -7.01 -11.43 11.22
C ALA A 53 -6.38 -11.39 12.62
N LYS A 54 -5.59 -12.41 12.98
CA LYS A 54 -4.86 -12.46 14.24
C LYS A 54 -3.81 -11.35 14.35
N SER A 55 -3.06 -11.09 13.27
CA SER A 55 -1.97 -10.10 13.27
C SER A 55 -2.49 -8.66 13.41
N PHE A 56 -3.60 -8.36 12.73
CA PHE A 56 -4.26 -7.06 12.75
C PHE A 56 -5.28 -6.89 13.87
N LYS A 57 -5.46 -7.90 14.73
CA LYS A 57 -6.44 -7.93 15.83
C LYS A 57 -7.86 -7.60 15.34
N THR A 58 -8.26 -8.26 14.26
CA THR A 58 -9.56 -8.11 13.60
C THR A 58 -10.16 -9.49 13.28
N ASP A 59 -11.15 -9.54 12.39
CA ASP A 59 -11.83 -10.76 11.96
C ASP A 59 -11.60 -11.07 10.46
N VAL A 60 -11.86 -12.32 10.09
CA VAL A 60 -11.73 -12.81 8.70
C VAL A 60 -12.60 -12.00 7.72
N PRO A 61 -13.88 -11.69 8.01
CA PRO A 61 -14.68 -10.84 7.13
C PRO A 61 -14.06 -9.48 6.83
N THR A 62 -13.41 -8.84 7.81
CA THR A 62 -12.71 -7.57 7.63
C THR A 62 -11.48 -7.73 6.73
N ILE A 63 -10.68 -8.79 6.92
CA ILE A 63 -9.55 -9.09 6.03
C ILE A 63 -10.04 -9.32 4.60
N GLN A 64 -11.11 -10.09 4.39
CA GLN A 64 -11.66 -10.36 3.06
C GLN A 64 -12.12 -9.08 2.36
N LYS A 65 -12.73 -8.14 3.10
CA LYS A 65 -13.05 -6.80 2.58
C LYS A 65 -11.81 -6.03 2.14
N LEU A 66 -10.74 -6.04 2.94
CA LEU A 66 -9.47 -5.38 2.59
C LEU A 66 -8.82 -6.00 1.34
N LYS A 67 -8.83 -7.33 1.22
CA LYS A 67 -8.34 -8.03 0.01
C LYS A 67 -9.16 -7.67 -1.24
N ALA A 68 -10.49 -7.62 -1.11
CA ALA A 68 -11.39 -7.36 -2.23
C ALA A 68 -11.19 -5.97 -2.87
N VAL A 69 -10.77 -4.95 -2.09
CA VAL A 69 -10.48 -3.61 -2.60
C VAL A 69 -9.23 -3.56 -3.49
N LEU A 70 -8.34 -4.55 -3.38
CA LEU A 70 -7.10 -4.64 -4.16
C LEU A 70 -7.22 -5.52 -5.40
N THR A 71 -8.20 -6.41 -5.45
CA THR A 71 -8.55 -7.14 -6.67
C THR A 71 -9.40 -6.25 -7.59
N PRO A 72 -9.12 -6.15 -8.89
CA PRO A 72 -10.04 -5.46 -9.81
C PRO A 72 -11.43 -6.11 -9.72
N PRO A 73 -12.52 -5.32 -9.74
CA PRO A 73 -13.87 -5.86 -9.65
C PRO A 73 -14.10 -6.89 -10.76
N LYS A 74 -14.79 -7.98 -10.41
CA LYS A 74 -15.18 -9.02 -11.37
C LYS A 74 -15.91 -8.32 -12.52
N LYS A 75 -15.35 -8.36 -13.74
CA LYS A 75 -16.05 -7.86 -14.93
C LYS A 75 -17.37 -8.62 -15.03
N ALA A 76 -18.47 -7.87 -15.03
CA ALA A 76 -19.80 -8.39 -15.32
C ALA A 76 -19.89 -8.86 -16.77
#